data_AF-A0A358S8Y7-F1
#
_entry.id   AF-A0A358S8Y7-F1
#
_cell.length_a   1.000
_cell.length_b   1.000
_cell.length_c   1.000
_cell.angle_alpha   90.00
_cell.angle_beta   90.00
_cell.angle_gamma   90.00
#
_symmetry.space_group_name_H-M   'P 1'
#
loop_
_entity.id
_entity.type
_entity.pdbx_description
1 polymer ?
#
loop_
_entity_poly.entity_id
_entity_poly.type
_entity_poly.pdbx_seq_one_letter_code
_entity_poly.pdbx_strand_id
1 'polypeptide(L)'
;MSKKRSLLGILLLTVLLLVSGCTKSKPQLTEDNEKDLANMITYLEDQGYESSVEEADSDIFPGIRMRIKIESEVLEVYLYKNPTVLEEVASGIGKDGSSYQNKSKTKVIEISWVSEPHFFKRNTMMVQYIGENENILKLLTAYLGPQFAGL
;
A
#
# COMPACT_ATOMS: atom_id res chain seq x y z
N MET A 1 -9.19 -75.96 -5.01
CA MET A 1 -7.80 -76.22 -5.48
C MET A 1 -7.29 -74.97 -6.19
N SER A 2 -6.00 -74.64 -5.98
CA SER A 2 -5.21 -73.62 -6.73
C SER A 2 -5.50 -72.16 -6.34
N LYS A 3 -4.54 -71.26 -6.04
CA LYS A 3 -3.07 -71.29 -6.14
C LYS A 3 -2.45 -70.24 -5.20
N LYS A 4 -1.14 -70.38 -5.03
CA LYS A 4 -0.27 -69.88 -3.96
C LYS A 4 0.00 -68.37 -3.95
N ARG A 5 0.36 -67.91 -2.75
CA ARG A 5 0.93 -66.59 -2.39
C ARG A 5 2.12 -66.21 -3.27
N SER A 6 2.22 -64.91 -3.61
CA SER A 6 3.46 -64.28 -4.06
C SER A 6 3.73 -63.03 -3.22
N LEU A 7 4.78 -63.09 -2.42
CA LEU A 7 5.41 -61.98 -1.71
C LEU A 7 6.45 -61.35 -2.66
N LEU A 8 6.38 -60.05 -2.89
CA LEU A 8 7.45 -59.13 -3.33
C LEU A 8 6.74 -57.76 -3.42
N GLY A 9 6.93 -56.72 -2.61
CA GLY A 9 8.15 -56.27 -1.95
C GLY A 9 8.65 -55.01 -2.63
N ILE A 10 7.94 -53.87 -2.51
CA ILE A 10 8.50 -52.53 -2.75
C ILE A 10 8.03 -51.62 -1.61
N LEU A 11 8.92 -51.51 -0.62
CA LEU A 11 8.98 -50.44 0.35
C LEU A 11 9.77 -49.31 -0.33
N LEU A 12 9.09 -48.24 -0.75
CA LEU A 12 9.76 -47.01 -1.17
C LEU A 12 9.42 -45.91 -0.17
N LEU A 13 10.20 -45.94 0.92
CA LEU A 13 10.45 -44.82 1.81
C LEU A 13 11.15 -43.73 0.96
N THR A 14 10.43 -42.69 0.53
CA THR A 14 11.07 -41.44 0.13
C THR A 14 10.75 -40.38 1.16
N VAL A 15 11.77 -40.18 1.99
CA VAL A 15 12.02 -39.14 2.98
C VAL A 15 11.77 -37.74 2.41
N LEU A 16 11.13 -36.91 3.25
CA LEU A 16 11.14 -35.45 3.35
C LEU A 16 11.75 -34.62 2.22
N LEU A 17 10.93 -33.73 1.68
CA LEU A 17 11.30 -32.32 1.51
C LEU A 17 10.23 -31.44 2.15
N LEU A 18 10.34 -31.23 3.47
CA LEU A 18 9.81 -30.03 4.10
C LEU A 18 10.62 -28.86 3.54
N VAL A 19 10.19 -28.32 2.41
CA VAL A 19 10.59 -26.98 1.98
C VAL A 19 9.87 -26.00 2.91
N SER A 20 10.38 -25.87 4.14
CA SER A 20 10.21 -24.65 4.93
C SER A 20 11.08 -23.57 4.28
N GLY A 21 10.75 -23.24 3.03
CA GLY A 21 11.18 -21.98 2.46
C GLY A 21 10.49 -20.91 3.28
N CYS A 22 11.24 -20.23 4.14
CA CYS A 22 10.86 -18.91 4.62
C CYS A 22 10.84 -17.97 3.41
N THR A 23 9.85 -18.11 2.55
CA THR A 23 9.47 -17.06 1.62
C THR A 23 8.99 -15.95 2.52
N LYS A 24 9.76 -14.86 2.65
CA LYS A 24 9.23 -13.62 3.22
C LYS A 24 8.00 -13.29 2.38
N SER A 25 6.81 -13.51 2.92
CA SER A 25 5.58 -13.18 2.23
C SER A 25 5.62 -11.69 1.91
N LYS A 26 5.30 -11.34 0.66
CA LYS A 26 5.07 -9.93 0.29
C LYS A 26 4.05 -9.37 1.29
N PRO A 27 4.21 -8.14 1.78
CA PRO A 27 3.14 -7.49 2.54
C PRO A 27 1.83 -7.62 1.76
N GLN A 28 0.78 -8.10 2.43
CA GLN A 28 -0.55 -8.22 1.85
C GLN A 28 -1.47 -7.20 2.50
N LEU A 29 -2.46 -6.73 1.72
CA LEU A 29 -3.50 -5.87 2.23
C LEU A 29 -4.27 -6.62 3.31
N THR A 30 -4.64 -5.89 4.37
CA THR A 30 -5.65 -6.40 5.32
C THR A 30 -7.04 -6.24 4.70
N GLU A 31 -8.03 -6.98 5.22
CA GLU A 31 -9.43 -6.79 4.82
C GLU A 31 -9.89 -5.33 4.99
N ASP A 32 -9.42 -4.67 6.05
CA ASP A 32 -9.68 -3.25 6.28
C ASP A 32 -9.01 -2.35 5.24
N ASN A 33 -7.78 -2.65 4.82
CA ASN A 33 -7.11 -1.90 3.74
C ASN A 33 -7.84 -2.06 2.40
N GLU A 34 -8.26 -3.28 2.07
CA GLU A 34 -9.02 -3.55 0.84
C GLU A 34 -10.34 -2.79 0.85
N LYS A 35 -11.04 -2.78 1.98
CA LYS A 35 -12.29 -2.03 2.16
C LYS A 35 -12.08 -0.51 2.08
N ASP A 36 -11.05 0.03 2.74
CA ASP A 36 -10.75 1.47 2.68
C ASP A 36 -10.39 1.91 1.26
N LEU A 37 -9.61 1.12 0.53
CA LEU A 37 -9.28 1.37 -0.88
C LEU A 37 -10.54 1.31 -1.77
N ALA A 38 -11.38 0.28 -1.60
CA ALA A 38 -12.63 0.16 -2.34
C ALA A 38 -13.57 1.35 -2.09
N ASN A 39 -13.71 1.79 -0.83
CA ASN A 39 -14.52 2.95 -0.48
C ASN A 39 -14.00 4.25 -1.12
N MET A 40 -12.69 4.40 -1.26
CA MET A 40 -12.09 5.56 -1.92
C MET A 40 -12.37 5.53 -3.43
N ILE A 41 -12.25 4.37 -4.07
CA ILE A 41 -12.56 4.18 -5.49
C ILE A 41 -14.04 4.50 -5.75
N THR A 42 -14.95 3.90 -4.98
CA THR A 42 -16.39 4.18 -5.09
C THR A 42 -16.69 5.66 -4.87
N TYR A 43 -16.02 6.31 -3.91
CA TYR A 43 -16.20 7.74 -3.70
C TYR A 43 -15.77 8.57 -4.93
N LEU A 44 -14.64 8.24 -5.55
CA LEU A 44 -14.18 8.91 -6.78
C LEU A 44 -15.17 8.72 -7.93
N GLU A 45 -15.66 7.49 -8.11
CA GLU A 45 -16.67 7.14 -9.13
C GLU A 45 -18.00 7.88 -8.91
N ASP A 46 -18.47 7.97 -7.67
CA ASP A 46 -19.68 8.72 -7.29
C ASP A 46 -19.53 10.23 -7.55
N GLN A 47 -18.29 10.75 -7.56
CA GLN A 47 -17.99 12.13 -7.95
C GLN A 47 -17.79 12.30 -9.48
N GLY A 48 -17.94 11.23 -10.26
CA GLY A 48 -17.86 11.24 -11.72
C GLY A 48 -16.45 11.03 -12.29
N TYR A 49 -15.48 10.61 -11.47
CA TYR A 49 -14.13 10.31 -11.94
C TYR A 49 -14.03 8.84 -12.37
N GLU A 50 -13.65 8.60 -13.62
CA GLU A 50 -13.18 7.28 -14.04
C GLU A 50 -11.79 7.03 -13.46
N SER A 51 -11.62 5.93 -12.74
CA SER A 51 -10.36 5.59 -12.09
C SER A 51 -9.80 4.25 -12.55
N SER A 52 -8.47 4.17 -12.65
CA SER A 52 -7.76 2.89 -12.78
C SER A 52 -6.81 2.71 -11.62
N VAL A 53 -6.70 1.48 -11.12
CA VAL A 53 -5.94 1.16 -9.92
C VAL A 53 -4.92 0.07 -10.24
N GLU A 54 -3.67 0.33 -9.88
CA GLU A 54 -2.57 -0.63 -10.01
C GLU A 54 -1.77 -0.69 -8.70
N GLU A 55 -1.26 -1.86 -8.35
CA GLU A 55 -0.23 -1.94 -7.30
C GLU A 55 1.08 -1.39 -7.87
N ALA A 56 1.73 -0.50 -7.13
CA ALA A 56 2.99 0.13 -7.50
C ALA A 56 4.14 -0.39 -6.64
N ASP A 57 5.36 -0.29 -7.15
CA ASP A 57 6.56 -0.61 -6.38
C ASP A 57 6.69 0.29 -5.15
N SER A 58 7.19 -0.29 -4.05
CA SER A 58 7.51 0.44 -2.84
C SER A 58 8.49 1.57 -3.13
N ASP A 59 8.34 2.70 -2.45
CA ASP A 59 9.23 3.85 -2.59
C ASP A 59 9.89 4.22 -1.26
N ILE A 60 10.10 5.52 -1.01
CA ILE A 60 10.67 6.03 0.23
C ILE A 60 9.76 5.77 1.44
N PHE A 61 8.45 5.65 1.25
CA PHE A 61 7.49 5.35 2.30
C PHE A 61 7.28 3.82 2.39
N PRO A 62 7.30 3.25 3.60
CA PRO A 62 7.01 1.83 3.76
C PRO A 62 5.51 1.56 3.53
N GLY A 63 5.14 0.28 3.38
CA GLY A 63 3.75 -0.14 3.22
C GLY A 63 3.46 -0.69 1.84
N ILE A 64 2.19 -0.95 1.56
CA ILE A 64 1.72 -1.34 0.23
C ILE A 64 1.28 -0.08 -0.49
N ARG A 65 1.77 0.12 -1.70
CA ARG A 65 1.49 1.31 -2.50
C ARG A 65 0.57 0.94 -3.65
N MET A 66 -0.58 1.59 -3.70
CA MET A 66 -1.50 1.56 -4.82
C MET A 66 -1.44 2.90 -5.53
N ARG A 67 -1.47 2.87 -6.86
CA ARG A 67 -1.61 4.07 -7.67
C ARG A 67 -3.01 4.12 -8.26
N ILE A 68 -3.71 5.21 -7.99
CA ILE A 68 -5.00 5.51 -8.60
C ILE A 68 -4.77 6.61 -9.64
N LYS A 69 -5.05 6.32 -10.91
CA LYS A 69 -5.03 7.31 -11.99
C LYS A 69 -6.45 7.78 -12.24
N ILE A 70 -6.68 9.09 -12.19
CA ILE A 70 -7.95 9.74 -12.50
C ILE A 70 -7.67 10.86 -13.50
N GLU A 71 -8.26 10.77 -14.70
CA GLU A 71 -7.95 11.69 -15.80
C GLU A 71 -6.42 11.81 -16.06
N SER A 72 -5.86 13.03 -15.95
CA SER A 72 -4.41 13.29 -16.04
C SER A 72 -3.69 13.31 -14.69
N GLU A 73 -4.41 13.04 -13.60
CA GLU A 73 -3.92 13.15 -12.22
C GLU A 73 -3.58 11.78 -11.64
N VAL A 74 -2.70 11.77 -10.65
CA VAL A 74 -2.23 10.56 -9.98
C VAL A 74 -2.31 10.71 -8.47
N LEU A 75 -2.98 9.76 -7.83
CA LEU A 75 -3.01 9.61 -6.38
C LEU A 75 -2.16 8.40 -5.99
N GLU A 76 -1.19 8.62 -5.11
CA GLU A 76 -0.40 7.56 -4.50
C GLU A 76 -1.01 7.21 -3.14
N VAL A 77 -1.48 5.99 -3.00
CA VAL A 77 -2.20 5.51 -1.82
C VAL A 77 -1.34 4.48 -1.09
N TYR A 78 -0.94 4.79 0.13
CA TYR A 78 -0.12 3.94 0.98
C TYR A 78 -0.98 3.31 2.07
N LEU A 79 -0.98 1.99 2.11
CA LEU A 79 -1.79 1.19 3.02
C LEU A 79 -0.89 0.53 4.07
N TYR A 80 -1.21 0.80 5.33
CA TYR A 80 -0.44 0.39 6.49
C TYR A 80 -1.17 -0.69 7.29
N LYS A 81 -0.38 -1.51 7.99
CA LYS A 81 -0.90 -2.61 8.81
C LYS A 81 -1.88 -2.14 9.90
N ASN A 82 -1.67 -0.95 10.46
CA ASN A 82 -2.50 -0.37 11.51
C ASN A 82 -2.25 1.15 11.61
N PRO A 83 -3.10 1.90 12.35
CA PRO A 83 -2.98 3.34 12.48
C PRO A 83 -1.67 3.79 13.14
N THR A 84 -1.12 3.01 14.06
CA THR A 84 0.16 3.34 14.72
C THR A 84 1.30 3.43 13.72
N VAL A 85 1.37 2.49 12.77
CA VAL A 85 2.40 2.50 11.71
C VAL A 85 2.23 3.72 10.80
N LEU A 86 0.99 4.05 10.42
CA LEU A 86 0.68 5.25 9.64
C LEU A 86 1.16 6.51 10.37
N GLU A 87 0.86 6.65 11.67
CA GLU A 87 1.28 7.82 12.46
C GLU A 87 2.80 7.93 12.59
N GLU A 88 3.51 6.81 12.71
CA GLU A 88 4.97 6.82 12.70
C GLU A 88 5.54 7.36 11.39
N VAL A 89 4.97 6.94 10.25
CA VAL A 89 5.40 7.43 8.93
C VAL A 89 5.03 8.90 8.75
N ALA A 90 3.78 9.27 9.04
CA ALA A 90 3.28 10.64 8.92
C ALA A 90 4.10 11.61 9.78
N SER A 91 4.51 11.22 10.99
CA SER A 91 5.35 12.04 11.87
C SER A 91 6.76 12.30 11.33
N GLY A 92 7.22 11.48 10.38
CA GLY A 92 8.51 11.66 9.73
C GLY A 92 8.45 12.58 8.51
N ILE A 93 7.26 12.92 8.02
CA ILE A 93 7.09 13.80 6.86
C ILE A 93 7.19 15.26 7.33
N GLY A 94 8.05 16.03 6.67
CA GLY A 94 8.19 17.47 6.93
C GLY A 94 6.87 18.20 6.73
N LYS A 95 6.68 19.32 7.43
CA LYS A 95 5.42 20.08 7.37
C LYS A 95 5.05 20.52 5.95
N ASP A 96 6.06 20.86 5.15
CA ASP A 96 5.95 21.23 3.73
C ASP A 96 5.83 20.03 2.77
N GLY A 97 5.82 18.80 3.29
CA GLY A 97 5.75 17.58 2.49
C GLY A 97 7.01 17.26 1.67
N SER A 98 8.09 18.04 1.82
CA SER A 98 9.28 17.96 0.94
C SER A 98 10.49 17.28 1.61
N SER A 99 10.31 16.76 2.83
CA SER A 99 11.30 15.95 3.52
C SER A 99 10.68 14.74 4.21
N TYR A 100 11.47 13.67 4.38
CA TYR A 100 11.08 12.49 5.12
C TYR A 100 12.22 11.93 5.99
N GLN A 101 11.98 11.81 7.29
CA GLN A 101 12.86 11.16 8.26
C GLN A 101 12.20 9.87 8.78
N ASN A 102 12.61 8.73 8.24
CA ASN A 102 12.25 7.44 8.82
C ASN A 102 12.92 7.31 10.20
N LYS A 103 12.16 6.99 11.26
CA LYS A 103 12.67 6.88 12.65
C LYS A 103 13.80 5.85 12.81
N SER A 104 13.84 4.83 11.97
CA SER A 104 14.90 3.81 12.00
C SER A 104 16.16 4.21 11.21
N LYS A 105 16.15 5.36 10.53
CA LYS A 105 17.27 5.87 9.74
C LYS A 105 17.83 7.14 10.38
N THR A 106 19.11 7.41 10.16
CA THR A 106 19.80 8.61 10.68
C THR A 106 19.82 9.77 9.69
N LYS A 107 19.42 9.54 8.44
CA LYS A 107 19.43 10.54 7.37
C LYS A 107 18.01 11.00 7.04
N VAL A 108 17.87 12.31 6.85
CA VAL A 108 16.68 12.94 6.25
C VAL A 108 16.77 12.78 4.73
N ILE A 109 15.65 12.44 4.10
CA ILE A 109 15.51 12.43 2.65
C ILE A 109 14.85 13.76 2.27
N GLU A 110 15.54 14.57 1.47
CA GLU A 110 14.98 15.77 0.84
C GLU A 110 14.41 15.40 -0.52
N ILE A 111 13.25 15.96 -0.87
CA ILE A 111 12.50 15.58 -2.06
C ILE A 111 12.16 16.82 -2.87
N SER A 112 12.57 16.82 -4.13
CA SER A 112 12.16 17.84 -5.10
C SER A 112 11.01 17.30 -5.93
N TRP A 113 9.79 17.71 -5.60
CA TRP A 113 8.59 17.33 -6.33
C TRP A 113 8.48 18.08 -7.66
N VAL A 114 7.72 17.49 -8.59
CA VAL A 114 7.44 18.11 -9.90
C VAL A 114 6.34 19.18 -9.82
N SER A 115 5.55 19.19 -8.75
CA SER A 115 4.52 20.17 -8.39
C SER A 115 4.29 20.12 -6.87
N GLU A 116 3.25 20.76 -6.35
CA GLU A 116 2.99 20.91 -4.93
C GLU A 116 2.60 19.57 -4.27
N PRO A 117 3.28 19.17 -3.18
CA PRO A 117 2.90 17.96 -2.46
C PRO A 117 1.75 18.21 -1.50
N HIS A 118 0.77 17.31 -1.50
CA HIS A 118 -0.33 17.28 -0.54
C HIS A 118 -0.46 15.89 0.07
N PHE A 119 -0.47 15.82 1.40
CA PHE A 119 -0.60 14.56 2.13
C PHE A 119 -1.84 14.55 3.01
N PHE A 120 -2.67 13.53 2.80
CA PHE A 120 -3.89 13.26 3.54
C PHE A 120 -3.79 11.91 4.24
N LYS A 121 -4.56 11.72 5.31
CA LYS A 121 -4.61 10.43 6.00
C LYS A 121 -5.96 10.14 6.61
N ARG A 122 -6.36 8.86 6.59
CA ARG A 122 -7.58 8.35 7.24
C ARG A 122 -7.38 6.89 7.60
N ASN A 123 -7.79 6.48 8.81
CA ASN A 123 -7.66 5.10 9.30
C ASN A 123 -6.22 4.55 9.22
N THR A 124 -5.95 3.74 8.19
CA THR A 124 -4.66 3.08 7.91
C THR A 124 -4.10 3.46 6.54
N MET A 125 -4.70 4.48 5.91
CA MET A 125 -4.41 4.94 4.56
C MET A 125 -3.79 6.33 4.60
N MET A 126 -2.70 6.52 3.87
CA MET A 126 -2.16 7.83 3.51
C MET A 126 -2.34 8.03 2.02
N VAL A 127 -2.77 9.22 1.60
CA VAL A 127 -2.87 9.59 0.20
C VAL A 127 -1.93 10.76 -0.06
N GLN A 128 -1.07 10.61 -1.06
CA GLN A 128 -0.23 11.67 -1.59
C GLN A 128 -0.74 12.08 -2.95
N TYR A 129 -0.90 13.38 -3.14
CA TYR A 129 -1.19 14.01 -4.41
C TYR A 129 -0.09 15.04 -4.70
N ILE A 130 0.48 15.00 -5.90
CA ILE A 130 1.50 15.96 -6.35
C ILE A 130 0.88 16.75 -7.50
N GLY A 131 0.34 17.93 -7.24
CA GLY A 131 -0.39 18.72 -8.24
C GLY A 131 -1.26 19.81 -7.61
N GLU A 132 -1.79 20.70 -8.45
CA GLU A 132 -2.49 21.92 -8.04
C GLU A 132 -3.98 21.91 -8.44
N ASN A 133 -4.53 20.75 -8.81
CA ASN A 133 -5.92 20.66 -9.26
C ASN A 133 -6.89 20.84 -8.07
N GLU A 134 -7.45 22.05 -7.98
CA GLU A 134 -8.39 22.47 -6.93
C GLU A 134 -9.61 21.55 -6.76
N ASN A 135 -10.08 20.91 -7.83
CA ASN A 135 -11.21 19.99 -7.74
C ASN A 135 -10.79 18.69 -7.03
N ILE A 136 -9.59 18.18 -7.32
CA ILE A 136 -9.00 17.03 -6.64
C ILE A 136 -8.73 17.37 -5.17
N LEU A 137 -8.14 18.53 -4.89
CA LEU A 137 -7.86 18.96 -3.50
C LEU A 137 -9.13 19.06 -2.65
N LYS A 138 -10.20 19.64 -3.20
CA LYS A 138 -11.51 19.71 -2.51
C LYS A 138 -12.12 18.34 -2.30
N LEU A 139 -12.04 17.46 -3.30
CA LEU A 139 -12.53 16.10 -3.23
C LEU A 139 -11.80 15.30 -2.14
N LEU A 140 -10.46 15.33 -2.15
CA LEU A 140 -9.64 14.64 -1.16
C LEU A 140 -9.88 15.20 0.24
N THR A 141 -10.00 16.53 0.38
CA THR A 141 -10.30 17.18 1.66
C THR A 141 -11.67 16.78 2.20
N ALA A 142 -12.68 16.68 1.34
CA ALA A 142 -14.02 16.26 1.73
C ALA A 142 -14.06 14.79 2.21
N TYR A 143 -13.25 13.92 1.59
CA TYR A 143 -13.25 12.49 1.89
C TYR A 143 -12.32 12.09 3.05
N LEU A 144 -11.12 12.66 3.09
CA LEU A 144 -10.04 12.28 4.01
C LEU A 144 -9.89 13.26 5.17
N GLY A 145 -10.48 14.45 5.07
CA GLY A 145 -10.23 15.57 5.98
C GLY A 145 -9.07 16.44 5.49
N PRO A 146 -8.65 17.45 6.28
CA PRO A 146 -7.60 18.37 5.89
C PRO A 146 -6.26 17.66 5.68
N GLN A 147 -5.42 18.22 4.80
CA GLN A 147 -4.04 17.76 4.66
C GLN A 147 -3.29 17.88 6.00
N PHE A 148 -2.40 16.92 6.28
CA PHE A 148 -1.54 16.96 7.48
C PHE A 148 -0.12 17.47 7.19
N ALA A 149 0.30 17.42 5.93
CA ALA A 149 1.57 17.95 5.44
C ALA A 149 1.44 18.33 3.96
N GLY A 150 2.27 19.27 3.51
CA GLY A 150 2.20 19.83 2.16
C GLY A 150 2.06 21.34 2.15
N LEU A 151 1.91 21.89 0.94
CA LEU A 151 1.66 23.31 0.69
C LEU A 151 0.16 23.63 0.67
#